data_AF-A0A4Q3BPB6-F1
#
_entry.id   AF-A0A4Q3BPB6-F1
#
_cell.length_a   1.000
_cell.length_b   1.000
_cell.length_c   1.000
_cell.angle_alpha   90.00
_cell.angle_beta   90.00
_cell.angle_gamma   90.00
#
_symmetry.space_group_name_H-M   'P 1'
#
loop_
_entity.id
_entity.type
_entity.pdbx_description
1 polymer ?
#
loop_
_entity_poly.entity_id
_entity_poly.type
_entity_poly.pdbx_seq_one_letter_code
_entity_poly.pdbx_strand_id
1 'polypeptide(L)' 'MIFSVDRLDYTKGLNYRLDGFEQFLENNPQWLGRVCFILNIIPSRDVIPAY' A
#
# COMPACT_ATOMS: atom_id res chain seq x y z
N MET A 1 -4.15 12.32 6.30
CA MET A 1 -3.16 11.87 5.30
C MET A 1 -2.39 10.71 5.91
N ILE A 2 -2.24 9.62 5.18
CA ILE A 2 -1.46 8.43 5.58
C ILE A 2 -0.29 8.32 4.60
N PHE A 3 0.92 8.14 5.11
CA PHE A 3 2.13 8.02 4.28
C PHE A 3 2.87 6.75 4.68
N SER A 4 3.04 5.82 3.73
CA SER A 4 3.85 4.61 3.89
C SER A 4 5.08 4.68 2.99
N VAL A 5 6.19 4.16 3.48
CA VAL A 5 7.41 3.94 2.68
C VAL A 5 7.74 2.46 2.78
N ASP A 6 7.71 1.78 1.66
CA ASP A 6 8.00 0.35 1.57
C ASP A 6 8.98 0.08 0.42
N ARG A 7 9.62 -1.10 0.45
CA ARG A 7 10.37 -1.61 -0.71
C ARG A 7 9.43 -2.35 -1.64
N LEU A 8 9.73 -2.39 -2.94
CA LEU A 8 9.12 -3.31 -3.90
C LEU A 8 9.61 -4.72 -3.60
N ASP A 9 9.12 -5.26 -2.50
CA ASP A 9 9.21 -6.65 -2.17
C ASP A 9 7.89 -7.27 -2.64
N TYR A 10 7.95 -8.19 -3.60
CA TYR A 10 6.79 -8.88 -4.18
C TYR A 10 6.09 -9.82 -3.18
N THR A 11 6.55 -9.86 -1.93
CA THR A 11 5.83 -10.47 -0.83
C THR A 11 4.51 -9.75 -0.54
N LYS A 12 3.52 -10.51 -0.06
CA LYS A 12 2.10 -10.14 0.05
C LYS A 12 1.78 -8.88 0.88
N GLY A 13 2.77 -8.26 1.54
CA GLY A 13 2.58 -7.14 2.45
C GLY A 13 1.93 -5.91 1.81
N LEU A 14 2.24 -5.61 0.55
CA LEU A 14 1.65 -4.46 -0.15
C LEU A 14 0.13 -4.61 -0.33
N ASN A 15 -0.32 -5.79 -0.76
CA ASN A 15 -1.74 -6.05 -1.00
C ASN A 15 -2.55 -5.92 0.29
N TYR A 16 -2.08 -6.52 1.39
CA TYR A 16 -2.77 -6.41 2.68
C TYR A 16 -2.93 -4.97 3.18
N ARG A 17 -1.99 -4.07 2.83
CA ARG A 17 -2.12 -2.64 3.17
C ARG A 17 -3.21 -1.95 2.35
N LEU A 18 -3.35 -2.29 1.08
CA LEU A 18 -4.41 -1.76 0.22
C LEU A 18 -5.77 -2.31 0.66
N ASP A 19 -5.88 -3.62 0.88
CA ASP A 19 -7.11 -4.27 1.37
C ASP A 19 -7.54 -3.68 2.73
N GLY A 20 -6.58 -3.46 3.63
CA GLY A 20 -6.86 -2.81 4.92
C GLY A 20 -7.33 -1.37 4.79
N PHE A 21 -6.81 -0.62 3.81
CA PHE A 21 -7.25 0.76 3.55
C PHE A 21 -8.64 0.80 2.92
N GLU A 22 -8.94 -0.12 2.01
CA GLU A 22 -10.30 -0.32 1.46
C GLU A 22 -11.29 -0.63 2.58
N GLN A 23 -10.98 -1.63 3.42
CA GLN A 23 -11.81 -2.00 4.55
C GLN A 23 -12.03 -0.86 5.55
N PHE A 24 -11.01 -0.03 5.78
CA PHE A 24 -11.13 1.17 6.60
C PHE A 24 -12.14 2.17 6.03
N LEU A 25 -12.11 2.41 4.71
CA LEU A 25 -13.02 3.34 4.04
C LEU A 25 -14.46 2.81 4.00
N GLU A 26 -14.65 1.50 3.80
CA GLU A 26 -15.97 0.85 3.87
C GLU A 26 -16.60 1.02 5.25
N ASN A 27 -15.81 0.80 6.31
CA ASN A 27 -16.27 0.91 7.69
C ASN A 27 -16.42 2.36 8.15
N ASN A 28 -15.85 3.32 7.42
CA ASN A 28 -15.84 4.73 7.79
C ASN A 28 -16.09 5.65 6.59
N PRO A 29 -17.31 5.66 6.03
CA PRO A 29 -17.65 6.43 4.83
C PRO A 29 -17.44 7.94 4.99
N GLN A 30 -17.44 8.46 6.22
CA GLN A 30 -17.15 9.87 6.51
C GLN A 30 -15.73 10.29 6.09
N TRP A 31 -14.80 9.34 5.93
CA TRP A 31 -13.43 9.62 5.50
C TRP A 31 -13.23 9.56 3.98
N LEU A 32 -14.23 9.11 3.21
CA LEU A 32 -14.19 9.14 1.74
C LEU A 32 -13.94 10.57 1.25
N GLY A 33 -12.91 10.73 0.41
CA GLY A 33 -12.48 12.05 -0.10
C GLY A 33 -11.83 12.97 0.94
N ARG A 34 -11.77 12.58 2.22
CA ARG A 34 -11.15 13.36 3.30
C ARG A 34 -9.79 12.84 3.74
N VAL A 35 -9.47 11.59 3.38
CA VAL A 35 -8.17 10.98 3.62
C VAL A 35 -7.52 10.59 2.31
N CYS A 36 -6.21 10.77 2.23
CA CYS A 36 -5.36 10.31 1.14
C CYS A 36 -4.31 9.37 1.72
N PHE A 37 -4.14 8.20 1.08
CA PHE A 37 -3.10 7.23 1.41
C PHE A 37 -2.06 7.22 0.31
N ILE A 38 -0.84 7.63 0.65
CA ILE A 38 0.30 7.67 -0.26
C ILE A 38 1.22 6.50 0.10
N LEU A 39 1.41 5.58 -0.84
CA LEU A 39 2.38 4.48 -0.73
C LEU A 39 3.59 4.83 -1.60
N ASN A 40 4.70 5.18 -0.96
CA ASN A 40 5.98 5.37 -1.64
C ASN A 40 6.73 4.04 -1.69
N ILE A 41 6.73 3.40 -2.87
CA ILE A 41 7.39 2.12 -3.09
C ILE A 41 8.75 2.36 -3.74
N ILE A 42 9.81 2.02 -3.01
CA ILE A 42 11.19 2.08 -3.50
C ILE A 42 11.51 0.73 -4.16
N PRO A 43 11.94 0.66 -5.43
CA PRO A 43 12.32 -0.61 -6.04
C PRO A 43 13.34 -1.34 -5.16
N SER A 44 13.04 -2.60 -4.82
CA SER A 44 14.07 -3.49 -4.29
C SER A 44 15.15 -3.62 -5.36
N ARG A 45 16.42 -3.76 -4.96
CA ARG A 45 17.54 -3.96 -5.87
C ARG A 45 17.21 -5.12 -6.83
N ASP A 46 16.97 -4.80 -8.09
CA ASP A 46 16.81 -5.76 -9.17
C ASP A 46 18.12 -6.50 -9.37
N VAL A 47 18.23 -7.73 -8.86
CA VAL A 47 18.90 -8.85 -9.54
C VAL A 47 18.26 -10.17 -9.06
N ILE A 48 17.01 -10.43 -9.43
CA ILE A 48 16.55 -11.83 -9.49
C ILE A 48 16.02 -12.04 -10.90
N PRO A 49 16.73 -12.78 -11.77
CA PRO A 49 16.16 -13.24 -13.02
C PRO A 49 14.93 -14.08 -12.66
N ALA A 50 13.77 -13.76 -13.23
CA ALA A 50 12.59 -14.59 -13.11
C ALA A 50 12.96 -16.03 -13.53
N TYR A 51 12.67 -17.00 -12.67
CA TYR A 51 12.70 -18.44 -12.98
C TYR A 51 11.26 -18.92 -13.18
#